data_AF-A0A0M3JZY4-F1
#
_entry.id   AF-A0A0M3JZY4-F1
#
_cell.length_a   1.000
_cell.length_b   1.000
_cell.length_c   1.000
_cell.angle_alpha   90.00
_cell.angle_beta   90.00
_cell.angle_gamma   90.00
#
_symmetry.space_group_name_H-M   'P 1'
#
loop_
_entity.id
_entity.type
_entity.pdbx_description
1 polymer ?
#
loop_
_entity_poly.entity_id
_entity_poly.type
_entity_poly.pdbx_seq_one_letter_code
_entity_poly.pdbx_strand_id
1 'polypeptide(L)'
;MWVEKTLQKDINGLRKEFRLLHNEVIPRISDCQEYFKNANTGRNRYGNVYCLDRSRVILKVPPKMNDYIHANYIDTPFKKHRFICTQGPTEASASDFWLMVLQEHVEFIIMLSKFKEKGREKCCRYFPEMCESTVQFGPFTIRCDSNSVILMLIKLKVRMSVQPIVVHCSAGIGRSGVLITVEYILELLTFQKDCSNMFNIIKELRSQRAGLVQTIQQYLFIHRLLLLFFIDAQRCEPTKEVSNFIKNYEAYVHRQRITS
;
A
#
# COMPACT_ATOMS: atom_id res chain seq x y z
N MET A 1 16.00 17.94 -12.44
CA MET A 1 14.56 17.56 -12.42
C MET A 1 14.40 16.06 -12.08
N TRP A 2 13.27 15.59 -11.51
CA TRP A 2 13.07 14.16 -11.12
C TRP A 2 13.28 13.20 -12.30
N VAL A 3 12.78 13.59 -13.48
CA VAL A 3 12.89 12.81 -14.73
C VAL A 3 14.35 12.56 -15.08
N GLU A 4 15.19 13.60 -15.13
CA GLU A 4 16.62 13.48 -15.42
C GLU A 4 17.33 12.55 -14.44
N LYS A 5 17.09 12.70 -13.13
CA LYS A 5 17.70 11.83 -12.12
C LYS A 5 17.29 10.36 -12.29
N THR A 6 16.05 10.11 -12.70
CA THR A 6 15.55 8.75 -12.97
C THR A 6 16.19 8.17 -14.23
N LEU A 7 16.29 8.95 -15.31
CA LEU A 7 16.90 8.52 -16.57
C LEU A 7 18.41 8.29 -16.44
N GLN A 8 19.11 9.15 -15.70
CA GLN A 8 20.55 9.00 -15.41
C GLN A 8 20.86 7.71 -14.64
N LYS A 9 19.98 7.30 -13.71
CA LYS A 9 20.18 6.06 -12.95
C LYS A 9 19.97 4.81 -13.79
N ASP A 10 19.12 4.85 -14.81
CA ASP A 10 18.64 3.70 -15.56
C ASP A 10 18.07 2.54 -14.69
N ILE A 11 17.70 1.43 -15.32
CA ILE A 11 17.15 0.26 -14.59
C ILE A 11 18.15 -0.33 -13.59
N ASN A 12 19.44 -0.39 -13.94
CA ASN A 12 20.48 -0.95 -13.07
C ASN A 12 20.82 -0.04 -11.89
N GLY A 13 20.87 1.28 -12.07
CA GLY A 13 21.06 2.20 -10.95
C GLY A 13 19.88 2.18 -9.99
N LEU A 14 18.64 2.15 -10.50
CA LEU A 14 17.44 1.99 -9.64
C LEU A 14 17.43 0.65 -8.91
N ARG A 15 17.95 -0.42 -9.53
CA ARG A 15 18.14 -1.72 -8.86
C ARG A 15 19.15 -1.64 -7.71
N LYS A 16 20.27 -0.95 -7.91
CA LYS A 16 21.28 -0.73 -6.85
C LYS A 16 20.68 0.08 -5.70
N GLU A 17 19.97 1.15 -6.01
CA GLU A 17 19.27 1.99 -5.03
C GLU A 17 18.26 1.19 -4.19
N PHE A 18 17.41 0.38 -4.82
CA PHE A 18 16.43 -0.44 -4.10
C PHE A 18 17.08 -1.50 -3.20
N ARG A 19 18.24 -2.05 -3.58
CA ARG A 19 18.99 -2.98 -2.72
C ARG A 19 19.50 -2.29 -1.45
N LEU A 20 20.04 -1.07 -1.58
CA LEU A 20 20.51 -0.30 -0.42
C LEU A 20 19.36 -0.03 0.56
N LEU A 21 18.17 0.30 0.04
CA LEU A 21 16.98 0.56 0.83
C LEU A 21 16.55 -0.66 1.67
N HIS A 22 16.80 -1.88 1.19
CA HIS A 22 16.51 -3.10 1.93
C HIS A 22 17.38 -3.27 3.18
N ASN A 23 18.60 -2.71 3.15
CA ASN A 23 19.55 -2.81 4.26
C ASN A 23 19.37 -1.72 5.32
N GLU A 24 18.74 -0.58 4.97
CA GLU A 24 18.64 0.56 5.89
C GLU A 24 17.40 0.57 6.79
N VAL A 25 16.34 -0.16 6.43
CA VAL A 25 15.03 -0.02 7.09
C VAL A 25 14.48 -1.37 7.50
N ILE A 26 15.20 -2.02 8.43
CA ILE A 26 14.77 -3.28 9.06
C ILE A 26 14.29 -2.94 10.48
N PRO A 27 13.00 -3.16 10.80
CA PRO A 27 12.50 -2.96 12.15
C PRO A 27 13.23 -3.83 13.16
N ARG A 28 13.55 -3.27 14.34
CA ARG A 28 14.04 -4.07 15.46
C ARG A 28 12.88 -4.82 16.11
N ILE A 29 13.19 -5.90 16.82
CA ILE A 29 12.18 -6.64 17.59
C ILE A 29 11.45 -5.73 18.58
N SER A 30 12.18 -4.79 19.20
CA SER A 30 11.63 -3.81 20.12
C SER A 30 10.61 -2.86 19.50
N ASP A 31 10.61 -2.72 18.18
CA ASP A 31 9.70 -1.83 17.45
C ASP A 31 8.38 -2.54 17.05
N CYS A 32 8.25 -3.84 17.36
CA CYS A 32 7.18 -4.73 16.89
C CYS A 32 6.66 -5.70 17.99
N GLN A 33 6.66 -5.29 19.25
CA GLN A 33 6.31 -6.13 20.39
C GLN A 33 4.87 -6.67 20.29
N GLU A 34 3.90 -5.83 19.93
CA GLU A 34 2.50 -6.25 19.82
C GLU A 34 2.27 -7.22 18.67
N TYR A 35 3.03 -7.05 17.58
CA TYR A 35 3.06 -8.01 16.49
C TYR A 35 3.51 -9.40 16.97
N PHE A 36 4.59 -9.48 17.77
CA PHE A 36 5.11 -10.75 18.27
C PHE A 36 4.20 -11.39 19.33
N LYS A 37 3.58 -10.59 20.22
CA LYS A 37 2.58 -11.09 21.18
C LYS A 37 1.39 -11.75 20.47
N ASN A 38 1.07 -11.30 19.25
CA ASN A 38 -0.04 -11.81 18.45
C ASN A 38 0.33 -12.92 17.45
N ALA A 39 1.57 -13.45 17.48
CA ALA A 39 2.06 -14.41 16.49
C ALA A 39 1.20 -15.68 16.34
N ASN A 40 0.62 -16.18 17.44
CA ASN A 40 -0.17 -17.42 17.48
C ASN A 40 -1.69 -17.20 17.49
N THR A 41 -2.15 -15.97 17.24
CA THR A 41 -3.59 -15.62 17.33
C THR A 41 -4.34 -15.78 16.00
N GLY A 42 -3.62 -15.98 14.89
CA GLY A 42 -4.17 -15.91 13.54
C GLY A 42 -4.46 -14.48 13.03
N ARG A 43 -4.18 -13.45 13.85
CA ARG A 43 -4.32 -12.03 13.44
C ARG A 43 -3.21 -11.56 12.51
N ASN A 44 -2.07 -12.24 12.47
CA ASN A 44 -0.99 -11.98 11.51
C ASN A 44 -1.13 -12.93 10.31
N ARG A 45 -1.30 -12.40 9.10
CA ARG A 45 -1.39 -13.23 7.89
C ARG A 45 -0.04 -13.83 7.47
N TYR A 46 1.06 -13.12 7.74
CA TYR A 46 2.40 -13.53 7.36
C TYR A 46 3.38 -13.29 8.50
N GLY A 47 4.16 -14.33 8.86
CA GLY A 47 5.15 -14.28 9.96
C GLY A 47 6.39 -13.42 9.69
N ASN A 48 6.56 -12.94 8.46
CA ASN A 48 7.67 -12.08 8.03
C ASN A 48 7.23 -10.68 7.61
N VAL A 49 6.00 -10.28 7.93
CA VAL A 49 5.47 -8.94 7.64
C VAL A 49 5.18 -8.25 8.96
N TYR A 50 6.08 -7.39 9.40
CA TYR A 50 6.01 -6.79 10.73
C TYR A 50 4.97 -5.66 10.80
N CYS A 51 4.32 -5.52 11.96
CA CYS A 51 3.51 -4.36 12.31
C CYS A 51 4.28 -3.54 13.34
N LEU A 52 4.50 -2.25 13.04
CA LEU A 52 5.29 -1.36 13.89
C LEU A 52 4.41 -0.83 15.03
N ASP A 53 4.88 -0.94 16.27
CA ASP A 53 4.11 -0.50 17.45
C ASP A 53 3.85 1.01 17.41
N ARG A 54 4.84 1.80 17.00
CA ARG A 54 4.77 3.29 17.03
C ARG A 54 3.64 3.90 16.20
N SER A 55 3.19 3.20 15.17
CA SER A 55 2.23 3.70 14.19
C SER A 55 1.07 2.72 14.01
N ARG A 56 0.96 1.67 14.85
CA ARG A 56 -0.12 0.70 14.73
C ARG A 56 -1.46 1.36 15.04
N VAL A 57 -2.51 0.88 14.39
CA VAL A 57 -3.87 1.20 14.80
C VAL A 57 -4.19 0.43 16.08
N ILE A 58 -4.75 1.12 17.07
CA ILE A 58 -5.14 0.57 18.37
C ILE A 58 -6.66 0.51 18.44
N LEU A 59 -7.23 -0.69 18.58
CA LEU A 59 -8.67 -0.86 18.73
C LEU A 59 -9.09 -0.46 20.16
N LYS A 60 -10.06 0.46 20.28
CA LYS A 60 -10.48 1.04 21.57
C LYS A 60 -11.43 0.14 22.36
N VAL A 61 -12.31 -0.59 21.67
CA VAL A 61 -13.28 -1.51 22.29
C VAL A 61 -13.20 -2.89 21.62
N PRO A 62 -12.02 -3.55 21.68
CA PRO A 62 -11.81 -4.78 20.94
C PRO A 62 -12.59 -5.95 21.56
N PRO A 63 -13.09 -6.87 20.74
CA PRO A 63 -13.53 -8.15 21.25
C PRO A 63 -12.36 -8.85 21.95
N LYS A 64 -12.61 -9.43 23.13
CA LYS A 64 -11.63 -10.20 23.93
C LYS A 64 -10.47 -9.39 24.53
N MET A 65 -10.61 -8.07 24.69
CA MET A 65 -9.60 -7.18 25.29
C MET A 65 -8.23 -7.19 24.56
N ASN A 66 -8.19 -7.59 23.28
CA ASN A 66 -6.98 -7.57 22.47
C ASN A 66 -7.07 -6.43 21.44
N ASP A 67 -6.36 -5.33 21.72
CA ASP A 67 -6.38 -4.09 20.92
C ASP A 67 -5.69 -4.19 19.56
N TYR A 68 -5.08 -5.34 19.25
CA TYR A 68 -4.20 -5.51 18.11
C TYR A 68 -4.96 -5.77 16.82
N ILE A 69 -4.69 -4.94 15.82
CA ILE A 69 -4.95 -5.19 14.40
C ILE A 69 -3.67 -4.94 13.59
N HIS A 70 -3.40 -5.75 12.57
CA HIS A 70 -2.19 -5.63 11.74
C HIS A 70 -2.33 -4.50 10.70
N ALA A 71 -2.39 -3.28 11.20
CA ALA A 71 -2.59 -2.06 10.44
C ALA A 71 -1.70 -0.95 11.00
N ASN A 72 -1.13 -0.12 10.13
CA ASN A 72 -0.39 1.08 10.54
C ASN A 72 -0.98 2.33 9.88
N TYR A 73 -1.06 3.42 10.64
CA TYR A 73 -1.31 4.73 10.08
C TYR A 73 -0.13 5.17 9.20
N ILE A 74 -0.47 5.87 8.13
CA ILE A 74 0.51 6.51 7.25
C ILE A 74 0.09 7.96 7.03
N ASP A 75 0.98 8.85 7.43
CA ASP A 75 1.02 10.25 7.10
C ASP A 75 1.53 10.45 5.67
N THR A 76 0.94 11.43 5.00
CA THR A 76 1.50 12.05 3.79
C THR A 76 2.02 13.45 4.14
N PRO A 77 2.72 14.15 3.22
CA PRO A 77 3.41 15.40 3.57
C PRO A 77 2.50 16.46 4.17
N PHE A 78 1.23 16.52 3.79
CA PHE A 78 0.29 17.54 4.25
C PHE A 78 -0.92 16.97 4.99
N LYS A 79 -0.97 15.66 5.24
CA LYS A 79 -2.07 15.05 5.98
C LYS A 79 -1.63 13.92 6.90
N LYS A 80 -1.84 14.15 8.20
CA LYS A 80 -1.69 13.13 9.24
C LYS A 80 -2.75 12.04 9.07
N HIS A 81 -2.34 10.81 9.29
CA HIS A 81 -3.17 9.61 9.23
C HIS A 81 -3.98 9.55 7.92
N ARG A 82 -3.38 9.99 6.80
CA ARG A 82 -4.05 10.01 5.49
C ARG A 82 -4.54 8.64 5.09
N PHE A 83 -3.73 7.62 5.36
CA PHE A 83 -4.03 6.23 5.08
C PHE A 83 -3.94 5.38 6.33
N ILE A 84 -4.72 4.30 6.34
CA ILE A 84 -4.50 3.13 7.19
C ILE A 84 -4.07 2.00 6.25
N CYS A 85 -2.80 1.58 6.36
CA CYS A 85 -2.26 0.52 5.54
C CYS A 85 -2.26 -0.80 6.32
N THR A 86 -3.05 -1.75 5.86
CA THR A 86 -3.33 -3.01 6.58
C THR A 86 -3.14 -4.23 5.70
N GLN A 87 -2.92 -5.39 6.31
CA GLN A 87 -3.02 -6.67 5.61
C GLN A 87 -4.47 -6.93 5.13
N GLY A 88 -4.64 -7.83 4.17
CA GLY A 88 -5.95 -8.39 3.86
C GLY A 88 -6.46 -9.16 5.09
N PRO A 89 -7.67 -8.85 5.61
CA PRO A 89 -8.19 -9.48 6.81
C PRO A 89 -8.10 -11.00 6.76
N THR A 90 -7.75 -11.61 7.89
CA THR A 90 -7.87 -13.06 8.12
C THR A 90 -9.24 -13.35 8.72
N GLU A 91 -9.67 -14.61 8.72
CA GLU A 91 -10.91 -14.99 9.40
C GLU A 91 -10.91 -14.55 10.88
N ALA A 92 -9.76 -14.67 11.55
CA ALA A 92 -9.58 -14.26 12.95
C ALA A 92 -9.60 -12.73 13.17
N SER A 93 -9.46 -11.92 12.12
CA SER A 93 -9.37 -10.45 12.20
C SER A 93 -10.44 -9.71 11.37
N ALA A 94 -11.38 -10.42 10.73
CA ALA A 94 -12.41 -9.79 9.91
C ALA A 94 -13.36 -8.89 10.74
N SER A 95 -13.72 -9.31 11.96
CA SER A 95 -14.52 -8.48 12.86
C SER A 95 -13.72 -7.28 13.38
N ASP A 96 -12.44 -7.48 13.72
CA ASP A 96 -11.52 -6.41 14.14
C ASP A 96 -11.33 -5.36 13.04
N PHE A 97 -11.28 -5.79 11.77
CA PHE A 97 -11.20 -4.90 10.61
C PHE A 97 -12.42 -3.97 10.53
N TRP A 98 -13.63 -4.48 10.73
CA TRP A 98 -14.83 -3.64 10.73
C TRP A 98 -14.93 -2.73 11.96
N LEU A 99 -14.44 -3.18 13.12
CA LEU A 99 -14.27 -2.31 14.28
C LEU A 99 -13.32 -1.15 13.96
N MET A 100 -12.18 -1.42 13.33
CA MET A 100 -11.24 -0.38 12.88
C MET A 100 -11.91 0.60 11.90
N VAL A 101 -12.61 0.08 10.89
CA VAL A 101 -13.31 0.91 9.88
C VAL A 101 -14.32 1.85 10.55
N LEU A 102 -15.13 1.34 11.48
CA LEU A 102 -16.12 2.13 12.20
C LEU A 102 -15.46 3.16 13.14
N GLN A 103 -14.48 2.72 13.93
CA GLN A 103 -13.77 3.56 14.90
C GLN A 103 -13.05 4.73 14.23
N GLU A 104 -12.41 4.48 13.10
CA GLU A 104 -11.61 5.46 12.37
C GLU A 104 -12.44 6.26 11.36
N HIS A 105 -13.77 6.12 11.39
CA HIS A 105 -14.72 6.80 10.50
C HIS A 105 -14.34 6.64 9.01
N VAL A 106 -13.88 5.44 8.62
CA VAL A 106 -13.38 5.18 7.27
C VAL A 106 -14.54 5.16 6.28
N GLU A 107 -14.46 6.05 5.29
CA GLU A 107 -15.42 6.13 4.19
C GLU A 107 -15.03 5.27 2.98
N PHE A 108 -13.73 5.01 2.82
CA PHE A 108 -13.18 4.36 1.63
C PHE A 108 -12.19 3.25 1.99
N ILE A 109 -12.44 2.07 1.42
CA ILE A 109 -11.54 0.90 1.48
C ILE A 109 -11.05 0.61 0.06
N ILE A 110 -9.73 0.63 -0.15
CA ILE A 110 -9.09 0.26 -1.41
C ILE A 110 -8.49 -1.13 -1.27
N MET A 111 -9.16 -2.13 -1.86
CA MET A 111 -8.72 -3.52 -1.95
C MET A 111 -7.95 -3.77 -3.25
N LEU A 112 -6.63 -3.97 -3.16
CA LEU A 112 -5.76 -4.17 -4.33
C LEU A 112 -5.46 -5.64 -4.64
N SER A 113 -6.28 -6.58 -4.18
CA SER A 113 -6.10 -8.02 -4.41
C SER A 113 -7.43 -8.73 -4.62
N LYS A 114 -7.42 -9.90 -5.27
CA LYS A 114 -8.55 -10.82 -5.19
C LYS A 114 -8.52 -11.56 -3.85
N PHE A 115 -9.63 -12.19 -3.44
CA PHE A 115 -9.64 -13.08 -2.27
C PHE A 115 -8.72 -14.30 -2.47
N LYS A 116 -8.66 -14.84 -3.70
CA LYS A 116 -7.79 -15.95 -4.10
C LYS A 116 -7.01 -15.59 -5.37
N GLU A 117 -5.72 -15.90 -5.38
CA GLU A 117 -4.83 -15.71 -6.54
C GLU A 117 -3.97 -16.96 -6.72
N LYS A 118 -3.96 -17.54 -7.93
CA LYS A 118 -3.24 -18.79 -8.24
C LYS A 118 -3.52 -19.91 -7.20
N GLY A 119 -4.80 -20.07 -6.83
CA GLY A 119 -5.25 -21.07 -5.85
C GLY A 119 -4.96 -20.74 -4.38
N ARG A 120 -4.15 -19.72 -4.07
CA ARG A 120 -3.79 -19.33 -2.69
C ARG A 120 -4.70 -18.22 -2.18
N GLU A 121 -5.15 -18.34 -0.93
CA GLU A 121 -5.87 -17.25 -0.26
C GLU A 121 -4.95 -16.04 -0.06
N LYS A 122 -5.47 -14.86 -0.37
CA LYS A 122 -4.81 -13.57 -0.20
C LYS A 122 -5.53 -12.67 0.79
N CYS A 123 -6.84 -12.85 0.97
CA CYS A 123 -7.70 -12.08 1.85
C CYS A 123 -8.92 -12.94 2.15
N CYS A 124 -9.43 -12.95 3.38
CA CYS A 124 -10.73 -13.56 3.65
C CYS A 124 -11.83 -12.71 3.02
N ARG A 125 -13.01 -13.29 2.80
CA ARG A 125 -14.19 -12.52 2.40
C ARG A 125 -14.69 -11.74 3.61
N TYR A 126 -14.57 -10.42 3.55
CA TYR A 126 -14.96 -9.53 4.64
C TYR A 126 -16.14 -8.60 4.26
N PHE A 127 -16.70 -8.72 3.06
CA PHE A 127 -17.89 -7.99 2.63
C PHE A 127 -18.75 -8.83 1.69
N PRO A 128 -20.07 -8.59 1.61
CA PRO A 128 -20.95 -9.16 0.59
C PRO A 128 -20.58 -8.69 -0.83
N GLU A 129 -20.36 -9.62 -1.76
CA GLU A 129 -20.08 -9.30 -3.17
C GLU A 129 -21.37 -9.08 -3.98
N MET A 130 -22.52 -9.61 -3.53
CA MET A 130 -23.81 -9.48 -4.24
C MET A 130 -24.59 -8.29 -3.71
N CYS A 131 -25.20 -7.52 -4.62
CA CYS A 131 -26.08 -6.41 -4.28
C CYS A 131 -27.22 -6.90 -3.38
N GLU A 132 -27.61 -6.09 -2.40
CA GLU A 132 -28.61 -6.35 -1.37
C GLU A 132 -28.29 -7.50 -0.40
N SER A 133 -27.19 -8.23 -0.62
CA SER A 133 -26.77 -9.27 0.30
C SER A 133 -26.09 -8.69 1.55
N THR A 134 -26.18 -9.45 2.63
CA THR A 134 -25.69 -9.06 3.95
C THR A 134 -24.82 -10.19 4.53
N VAL A 135 -23.73 -9.81 5.22
CA VAL A 135 -22.86 -10.75 5.93
C VAL A 135 -22.54 -10.18 7.31
N GLN A 136 -22.50 -11.05 8.33
CA GLN A 136 -22.21 -10.68 9.71
C GLN A 136 -20.75 -10.98 10.08
N PHE A 137 -20.09 -10.03 10.77
CA PHE A 137 -18.73 -10.16 11.29
C PHE A 137 -18.69 -9.75 12.77
N GLY A 138 -18.93 -10.71 13.66
CA GLY A 138 -19.11 -10.41 15.09
C GLY A 138 -20.36 -9.51 15.29
N PRO A 139 -20.24 -8.34 15.93
CA PRO A 139 -21.37 -7.44 16.15
C PRO A 139 -21.73 -6.60 14.90
N PHE A 140 -20.95 -6.67 13.82
CA PHE A 140 -21.15 -5.84 12.64
C PHE A 140 -21.95 -6.58 11.57
N THR A 141 -22.98 -5.91 11.06
CA THR A 141 -23.76 -6.36 9.90
C THR A 141 -23.40 -5.51 8.70
N ILE A 142 -22.82 -6.12 7.66
CA ILE A 142 -22.37 -5.42 6.47
C ILE A 142 -23.30 -5.77 5.32
N ARG A 143 -23.90 -4.75 4.71
CA ARG A 143 -24.79 -4.87 3.54
C ARG A 143 -24.13 -4.23 2.32
N CYS A 144 -24.24 -4.89 1.17
CA CYS A 144 -23.87 -4.29 -0.10
C CYS A 144 -25.11 -3.64 -0.71
N ASP A 145 -25.14 -2.31 -0.84
CA ASP A 145 -26.29 -1.61 -1.41
C ASP A 145 -26.21 -1.48 -2.94
N SER A 146 -25.01 -1.43 -3.50
CA SER A 146 -24.81 -1.32 -4.95
C SER A 146 -23.43 -1.82 -5.36
N ASN A 147 -23.33 -2.29 -6.59
CA ASN A 147 -22.08 -2.67 -7.23
C ASN A 147 -21.88 -1.85 -8.51
N SER A 148 -20.68 -1.34 -8.72
CA SER A 148 -20.35 -0.60 -9.94
C SER A 148 -18.92 -0.88 -10.35
N VAL A 149 -18.71 -1.08 -11.65
CA VAL A 149 -17.37 -1.16 -12.22
C VAL A 149 -16.87 0.26 -12.47
N ILE A 150 -15.74 0.59 -11.87
CA ILE A 150 -15.08 1.89 -12.01
C ILE A 150 -13.72 1.67 -12.66
N LEU A 151 -13.43 2.39 -13.74
CA LEU A 151 -12.18 2.26 -14.50
C LEU A 151 -11.01 3.10 -13.93
N MET A 152 -11.27 3.98 -12.96
CA MET A 152 -10.26 4.87 -12.37
C MET A 152 -9.79 4.35 -11.01
N LEU A 153 -8.47 4.23 -10.82
CA LEU A 153 -7.85 3.68 -9.61
C LEU A 153 -8.32 4.38 -8.32
N ILE A 154 -8.44 5.71 -8.36
CA ILE A 154 -8.94 6.54 -7.25
C ILE A 154 -9.78 7.67 -7.85
N LYS A 155 -11.09 7.71 -7.54
CA LYS A 155 -11.98 8.82 -7.90
C LYS A 155 -11.63 10.08 -7.11
N LEU A 156 -11.90 11.27 -7.67
CA LEU A 156 -11.76 12.55 -6.98
C LEU A 156 -12.40 12.54 -5.59
N LYS A 157 -13.58 11.93 -5.44
CA LYS A 157 -14.27 11.78 -4.14
C LYS A 157 -13.40 11.11 -3.07
N VAL A 158 -12.63 10.08 -3.44
CA VAL A 158 -11.71 9.39 -2.53
C VAL A 158 -10.55 10.31 -2.15
N ARG A 159 -9.95 11.01 -3.14
CA ARG A 159 -8.85 11.96 -2.89
C ARG A 159 -9.28 13.15 -2.03
N MET A 160 -10.54 13.56 -2.10
CA MET A 160 -11.10 14.66 -1.30
C MET A 160 -11.54 14.23 0.10
N SER A 161 -11.56 12.93 0.42
CA SER A 161 -11.99 12.48 1.76
C SER A 161 -11.08 13.06 2.83
N VAL A 162 -11.69 13.66 3.86
CA VAL A 162 -11.01 14.18 5.06
C VAL A 162 -10.72 13.07 6.07
N GLN A 163 -11.40 11.94 5.97
CA GLN A 163 -11.15 10.77 6.81
C GLN A 163 -9.95 9.95 6.33
N PRO A 164 -9.40 9.05 7.18
CA PRO A 164 -8.42 8.06 6.75
C PRO A 164 -8.98 7.14 5.67
N ILE A 165 -8.14 6.81 4.69
CA ILE A 165 -8.48 5.82 3.65
C ILE A 165 -7.80 4.51 4.01
N VAL A 166 -8.57 3.43 4.12
CA VAL A 166 -8.00 2.09 4.31
C VAL A 166 -7.47 1.59 2.98
N VAL A 167 -6.20 1.20 2.94
CA VAL A 167 -5.57 0.59 1.77
C VAL A 167 -5.02 -0.77 2.15
N HIS A 168 -5.43 -1.81 1.43
CA HIS A 168 -4.92 -3.15 1.68
C HIS A 168 -4.72 -3.94 0.38
N CYS A 169 -3.95 -5.02 0.51
CA CYS A 169 -3.85 -6.05 -0.51
C CYS A 169 -3.89 -7.40 0.21
N SER A 170 -2.84 -8.20 0.08
CA SER A 170 -2.68 -9.41 0.88
C SER A 170 -1.84 -9.17 2.13
N ALA A 171 -0.56 -8.80 1.99
CA ALA A 171 0.30 -8.44 3.13
C ALA A 171 0.18 -6.98 3.58
N GLY A 172 -0.43 -6.12 2.74
CA GLY A 172 -0.50 -4.68 3.04
C GLY A 172 0.82 -3.93 2.89
N ILE A 173 1.76 -4.44 2.09
CA ILE A 173 3.09 -3.80 1.90
C ILE A 173 3.53 -3.72 0.43
N GLY A 174 3.09 -4.63 -0.44
CA GLY A 174 3.46 -4.64 -1.86
C GLY A 174 2.66 -3.63 -2.70
N ARG A 175 1.51 -4.08 -3.23
CA ARG A 175 0.59 -3.26 -4.05
C ARG A 175 0.08 -2.02 -3.29
N SER A 176 -0.24 -2.18 -2.01
CA SER A 176 -0.63 -1.06 -1.13
C SER A 176 0.47 0.00 -1.06
N GLY A 177 1.73 -0.42 -0.90
CA GLY A 177 2.87 0.49 -0.88
C GLY A 177 3.08 1.24 -2.19
N VAL A 178 2.86 0.59 -3.33
CA VAL A 178 2.90 1.27 -4.64
C VAL A 178 1.87 2.39 -4.71
N LEU A 179 0.60 2.10 -4.38
CA LEU A 179 -0.47 3.10 -4.41
C LEU A 179 -0.17 4.28 -3.48
N ILE A 180 0.17 3.99 -2.22
CA ILE A 180 0.46 5.00 -1.21
C ILE A 180 1.66 5.86 -1.62
N THR A 181 2.73 5.26 -2.14
CA THR A 181 3.90 6.01 -2.62
C THR A 181 3.53 6.96 -3.75
N VAL A 182 2.74 6.47 -4.72
CA VAL A 182 2.31 7.29 -5.86
C VAL A 182 1.47 8.47 -5.38
N GLU A 183 0.49 8.25 -4.50
CA GLU A 183 -0.33 9.35 -3.95
C GLU A 183 0.52 10.33 -3.12
N TYR A 184 1.47 9.84 -2.31
CA TYR A 184 2.42 10.69 -1.57
C TYR A 184 3.21 11.61 -2.51
N ILE A 185 3.72 11.07 -3.63
CA ILE A 185 4.47 11.84 -4.62
C ILE A 185 3.59 12.82 -5.38
N LEU A 186 2.38 12.41 -5.77
CA LEU A 186 1.42 13.31 -6.40
C LEU A 186 1.09 14.49 -5.49
N GLU A 187 0.94 14.26 -4.19
CA GLU A 187 0.74 15.32 -3.20
C GLU A 187 1.93 16.29 -3.14
N LEU A 188 3.17 15.77 -3.06
CA LEU A 188 4.38 16.62 -3.16
C LEU A 188 4.38 17.47 -4.44
N LEU A 189 4.06 16.86 -5.58
CA LEU A 189 4.02 17.54 -6.88
C LEU A 189 2.93 18.61 -6.96
N THR A 190 1.75 18.36 -6.38
CA THR A 190 0.65 19.34 -6.29
C THR A 190 1.08 20.58 -5.53
N PHE A 191 1.84 20.42 -4.45
CA PHE A 191 2.35 21.52 -3.64
C PHE A 191 3.78 21.98 -4.02
N GLN A 192 4.25 21.60 -5.21
CA GLN A 192 5.56 21.99 -5.77
C GLN A 192 6.74 21.71 -4.83
N LYS A 193 6.67 20.62 -4.04
CA LYS A 193 7.76 20.16 -3.18
C LYS A 193 8.69 19.21 -3.93
N ASP A 194 9.92 19.11 -3.44
CA ASP A 194 10.89 18.17 -4.00
C ASP A 194 10.42 16.73 -3.76
N CYS A 195 10.26 15.98 -4.84
CA CYS A 195 10.01 14.55 -4.81
C CYS A 195 11.17 13.77 -5.45
N SER A 196 12.29 14.42 -5.76
CA SER A 196 13.41 13.88 -6.56
C SER A 196 14.15 12.71 -5.90
N ASN A 197 14.00 12.54 -4.58
CA ASN A 197 14.66 11.49 -3.82
C ASN A 197 13.67 10.38 -3.41
N MET A 198 13.38 9.47 -4.35
CA MET A 198 12.53 8.30 -4.13
C MET A 198 13.02 7.43 -2.96
N PHE A 199 14.33 7.29 -2.79
CA PHE A 199 14.93 6.51 -1.70
C PHE A 199 14.48 7.04 -0.33
N ASN A 200 14.57 8.35 -0.11
CA ASN A 200 14.15 8.97 1.14
C ASN A 200 12.63 8.87 1.36
N ILE A 201 11.83 9.04 0.30
CA ILE A 201 10.37 8.91 0.37
C ILE A 201 9.98 7.49 0.81
N ILE A 202 10.53 6.45 0.19
CA ILE A 202 10.23 5.07 0.61
C ILE A 202 10.78 4.79 2.02
N LYS A 203 11.96 5.32 2.37
CA LYS A 203 12.53 5.18 3.72
C LYS A 203 11.59 5.75 4.77
N GLU A 204 11.04 6.94 4.53
CA GLU A 204 10.03 7.56 5.39
C GLU A 204 8.76 6.72 5.47
N LEU A 205 8.19 6.28 4.34
CA LEU A 205 7.00 5.43 4.33
C LEU A 205 7.23 4.09 5.05
N ARG A 206 8.41 3.46 4.88
CA ARG A 206 8.80 2.22 5.57
C ARG A 206 9.00 2.42 7.07
N SER A 207 9.27 3.65 7.50
CA SER A 207 9.29 4.00 8.91
C SER A 207 7.87 3.96 9.51
N GLN A 208 6.83 4.19 8.72
CA GLN A 208 5.43 4.18 9.18
C GLN A 208 4.79 2.79 9.01
N ARG A 209 5.14 2.07 7.94
CA ARG A 209 4.69 0.69 7.68
C ARG A 209 5.85 -0.11 7.10
N ALA A 210 6.39 -1.03 7.90
CA ALA A 210 7.57 -1.81 7.52
C ALA A 210 7.41 -2.54 6.19
N GLY A 211 8.43 -2.49 5.33
CA GLY A 211 8.50 -3.27 4.09
C GLY A 211 7.63 -2.77 2.92
N LEU A 212 7.06 -1.55 3.00
CA LEU A 212 6.35 -0.96 1.85
C LEU A 212 7.20 -0.94 0.58
N VAL A 213 6.56 -1.21 -0.56
CA VAL A 213 7.19 -1.46 -1.86
C VAL A 213 8.17 -2.63 -1.73
N GLN A 214 7.63 -3.84 -1.82
CA GLN A 214 8.29 -5.08 -1.41
C GLN A 214 9.30 -5.60 -2.44
N THR A 215 9.06 -5.34 -3.73
CA THR A 215 9.90 -5.90 -4.81
C THR A 215 10.48 -4.83 -5.72
N ILE A 216 11.58 -5.18 -6.40
CA ILE A 216 12.19 -4.31 -7.39
C ILE A 216 11.24 -4.00 -8.55
N GLN A 217 10.40 -4.94 -8.97
CA GLN A 217 9.42 -4.72 -10.03
C GLN A 217 8.41 -3.64 -9.62
N GLN A 218 7.99 -3.62 -8.35
CA GLN A 218 7.10 -2.58 -7.81
C GLN A 218 7.80 -1.21 -7.76
N TYR A 219 9.07 -1.18 -7.32
CA TYR A 219 9.87 0.05 -7.31
C TYR A 219 10.02 0.65 -8.70
N LEU A 220 10.44 -0.18 -9.67
CA LEU A 220 10.57 0.24 -11.07
C LEU A 220 9.22 0.65 -11.68
N PHE A 221 8.13 -0.02 -11.30
CA PHE A 221 6.78 0.32 -11.75
C PHE A 221 6.38 1.73 -11.31
N ILE A 222 6.70 2.15 -10.08
CA ILE A 222 6.46 3.52 -9.61
C ILE A 222 7.21 4.52 -10.50
N HIS A 223 8.49 4.28 -10.79
CA HIS A 223 9.26 5.16 -11.68
C HIS A 223 8.65 5.24 -13.09
N ARG A 224 8.27 4.10 -13.68
CA ARG A 224 7.59 4.06 -14.98
C ARG A 224 6.27 4.85 -14.95
N LEU A 225 5.47 4.68 -13.91
CA LEU A 225 4.19 5.38 -13.78
C LEU A 225 4.38 6.89 -13.70
N LEU A 226 5.36 7.36 -12.93
CA LEU A 226 5.66 8.79 -12.81
C LEU A 226 6.21 9.37 -14.12
N LEU A 227 7.06 8.64 -14.85
CA LEU A 227 7.50 9.07 -16.18
C LEU A 227 6.31 9.25 -17.13
N LEU A 228 5.39 8.27 -17.19
CA LEU A 228 4.19 8.37 -18.00
C LEU A 228 3.30 9.54 -17.57
N PHE A 229 3.16 9.78 -16.26
CA PHE A 229 2.43 10.93 -15.74
C PHE A 229 3.05 12.27 -16.18
N PHE A 230 4.37 12.41 -16.16
CA PHE A 230 5.02 13.65 -16.61
C PHE A 230 4.88 13.87 -18.11
N ILE A 231 4.88 12.81 -18.94
CA ILE A 231 4.61 12.92 -20.38
C ILE A 231 3.16 13.37 -20.61
N ASP A 232 2.20 12.69 -19.98
CA ASP A 232 0.77 12.97 -20.13
C ASP A 232 0.40 14.38 -19.66
N ALA A 233 1.03 14.84 -18.57
CA ALA A 233 0.89 16.19 -18.07
C ALA A 233 1.64 17.27 -18.89
N GLN A 234 2.25 16.91 -20.03
CA GLN A 234 3.07 17.79 -20.88
C GLN A 234 4.21 18.49 -20.11
N ARG A 235 4.73 17.84 -19.06
CA ARG A 235 5.85 18.32 -18.23
C ARG A 235 7.19 17.71 -18.65
N CYS A 236 7.17 16.80 -19.62
CA CYS A 236 8.35 16.19 -20.22
C CYS A 236 8.02 15.72 -21.65
N GLU A 237 8.87 16.06 -22.61
CA GLU A 237 8.76 15.50 -23.96
C GLU A 237 9.07 13.99 -23.94
N PRO A 238 8.41 13.17 -24.79
CA PRO A 238 8.70 11.74 -24.92
C PRO A 238 10.02 11.54 -25.67
N THR A 239 11.14 11.85 -25.01
CA THR A 239 12.46 11.76 -25.62
C THR A 239 12.87 10.30 -25.88
N LYS A 240 13.95 10.13 -26.64
CA LYS A 240 14.54 8.82 -26.92
C LYS A 240 14.95 8.11 -25.64
N GLU A 241 15.45 8.85 -24.65
CA GLU A 241 15.85 8.34 -23.33
C GLU A 241 14.66 7.78 -22.55
N VAL A 242 13.53 8.49 -22.54
CA VAL A 242 12.30 8.04 -21.90
C VAL A 242 11.76 6.77 -22.57
N SER A 243 11.73 6.77 -23.90
CA SER A 243 11.32 5.60 -24.70
C SER A 243 12.22 4.39 -24.43
N ASN A 244 13.54 4.59 -24.33
CA ASN A 244 14.50 3.55 -24.00
C ASN A 244 14.30 3.01 -22.58
N PHE A 245 14.06 3.88 -21.61
CA PHE A 245 13.76 3.47 -20.23
C PHE A 245 12.53 2.56 -20.17
N ILE A 246 11.43 2.96 -20.83
CA ILE A 246 10.18 2.18 -20.88
C ILE A 246 10.42 0.81 -21.52
N LYS A 247 11.11 0.75 -22.68
CA LYS A 247 11.47 -0.51 -23.34
C LYS A 247 12.34 -1.41 -22.46
N ASN A 248 13.34 -0.84 -21.80
CA ASN A 248 14.25 -1.57 -20.91
C ASN A 248 13.52 -2.13 -19.68
N TYR A 249 12.57 -1.38 -19.12
CA TYR A 249 11.68 -1.86 -18.07
C TYR A 249 10.83 -3.03 -18.56
N GLU A 250 10.19 -2.93 -19.73
CA GLU A 250 9.32 -3.97 -20.28
C GLU A 250 10.10 -5.27 -20.54
N ALA A 251 11.29 -5.17 -21.12
CA ALA A 251 12.20 -6.30 -21.30
C ALA A 251 12.64 -6.91 -19.94
N TYR A 252 12.86 -6.08 -18.92
CA TYR A 252 13.18 -6.56 -17.58
C TYR A 252 12.01 -7.34 -16.96
N VAL A 253 10.80 -6.77 -16.96
CA VAL A 253 9.61 -7.44 -16.40
C VAL A 253 9.27 -8.72 -17.14
N HIS A 254 9.38 -8.72 -18.48
CA HIS A 254 9.14 -9.92 -19.28
C HIS A 254 10.09 -11.06 -18.90
N ARG A 255 11.39 -10.79 -18.79
CA ARG A 255 12.39 -11.79 -18.34
C ARG A 255 12.06 -12.35 -16.96
N GLN A 256 11.67 -11.49 -16.02
CA GLN A 256 11.34 -11.93 -14.66
C GLN A 256 10.11 -12.85 -14.60
N ARG A 257 9.13 -12.67 -15.50
CA ARG A 257 7.94 -13.54 -15.59
C ARG A 257 8.24 -14.94 -16.11
N ILE A 258 9.23 -15.08 -16.98
CA ILE A 258 9.65 -16.38 -17.53
C ILE A 258 10.39 -17.20 -16.47
N THR A 259 11.11 -16.52 -15.57
CA THR A 259 11.93 -17.16 -14.52
C THR A 259 11.18 -17.45 -13.22
N SER A 260 9.88 -17.14 -13.12
CA SER A 260 9.08 -17.18 -11.87
C SER A 260 7.86 -18.09 -11.96
#